data_AF-A0A484FKR6-F1
#
_entry.id   AF-A0A484FKR6-F1
#
_cell.length_a   1.000
_cell.length_b   1.000
_cell.length_c   1.000
_cell.angle_alpha   90.00
_cell.angle_beta   90.00
_cell.angle_gamma   90.00
#
_symmetry.space_group_name_H-M   'P 1'
#
loop_
_entity.id
_entity.type
_entity.pdbx_description
1 polymer ?
#
loop_
_entity_poly.entity_id
_entity_poly.type
_entity_poly.pdbx_seq_one_letter_code
_entity_poly.pdbx_strand_id
1 'polypeptide(L)'
;MNSRMEFTDRGEKAVQDAMALAEQYAHSQLLPVHLAVSLLDPPADQSKDQQNAPPQTSSMFRQVVERAHGDPQLFDRALKKTLVRLPSQDPPPDQVSVAPTFHAVLRKAQELQKTQKDTFIAVDHLIQALAEDNTIQTCLREANVPKAKLVHDAVSQIRGTKRVDSKNADTEEEHENLAKFTIDMTALARDKKIDPVIGREEEIRRVV
;
A
#
# COMPACT_ATOMS: atom_id res chain seq x y z
N MET A 1 -6.64 -27.52 9.26
CA MET A 1 -7.08 -26.15 9.60
C MET A 1 -7.00 -25.30 8.33
N ASN A 2 -8.11 -25.13 7.61
CA ASN A 2 -8.17 -24.10 6.56
C ASN A 2 -8.23 -22.74 7.25
N SER A 3 -7.07 -22.17 7.56
CA SER A 3 -6.99 -20.84 8.15
C SER A 3 -7.51 -19.84 7.14
N ARG A 4 -8.70 -19.28 7.38
CA ARG A 4 -9.27 -18.19 6.59
C ARG A 4 -8.28 -17.02 6.61
N MET A 5 -7.94 -16.48 5.45
CA MET A 5 -7.11 -15.27 5.35
C MET A 5 -7.95 -14.08 5.82
N GLU A 6 -7.45 -13.34 6.81
CA GLU A 6 -8.08 -12.12 7.31
C GLU A 6 -7.25 -10.93 6.87
N PHE A 7 -7.88 -9.99 6.18
CA PHE A 7 -7.24 -8.79 5.65
C PHE A 7 -7.64 -7.58 6.49
N THR A 8 -6.81 -6.53 6.43
CA THR A 8 -7.26 -5.18 6.79
C THR A 8 -8.30 -4.69 5.80
N ASP A 9 -9.04 -3.64 6.14
CA ASP A 9 -10.06 -3.07 5.26
C ASP A 9 -9.44 -2.55 3.94
N ARG A 10 -8.22 -2.00 4.00
CA ARG A 10 -7.47 -1.60 2.79
C ARG A 10 -6.96 -2.80 1.99
N GLY A 11 -6.49 -3.84 2.67
CA GLY A 11 -6.05 -5.08 2.02
C GLY A 11 -7.20 -5.77 1.29
N GLU A 12 -8.38 -5.83 1.92
CA GLU A 12 -9.61 -6.37 1.33
C GLU A 12 -10.06 -5.53 0.13
N LYS A 13 -10.09 -4.19 0.27
CA LYS A 13 -10.42 -3.27 -0.83
C LYS A 13 -9.47 -3.43 -2.01
N ALA A 14 -8.16 -3.54 -1.77
CA ALA A 14 -7.18 -3.72 -2.85
C ALA A 14 -7.38 -5.01 -3.66
N VAL A 15 -7.81 -6.10 -3.01
CA VAL A 15 -8.15 -7.37 -3.67
C VAL A 15 -9.45 -7.25 -4.46
N GLN A 16 -10.46 -6.56 -3.92
CA GLN A 16 -11.71 -6.28 -4.63
C GLN A 16 -11.46 -5.40 -5.87
N ASP A 17 -10.67 -4.34 -5.73
CA ASP A 17 -10.28 -3.46 -6.84
C ASP A 17 -9.49 -4.21 -7.91
N ALA A 18 -8.63 -5.17 -7.52
CA ALA A 18 -7.92 -6.02 -8.46
C ALA A 18 -8.87 -6.92 -9.27
N MET A 19 -9.92 -7.46 -8.63
CA MET A 19 -10.95 -8.26 -9.30
C MET A 19 -11.76 -7.41 -10.28
N ALA A 20 -12.20 -6.22 -9.85
CA ALA A 20 -12.90 -5.27 -10.70
C ALA A 20 -12.04 -4.86 -11.91
N LEU A 21 -10.72 -4.69 -11.73
CA LEU A 21 -9.80 -4.37 -12.81
C LEU A 21 -9.68 -5.53 -13.82
N ALA A 22 -9.66 -6.78 -13.37
CA ALA A 22 -9.65 -7.93 -14.28
C ALA A 22 -10.94 -8.03 -15.10
N GLU A 23 -12.10 -7.76 -14.49
CA GLU A 23 -13.40 -7.68 -15.17
C GLU A 23 -13.44 -6.54 -16.20
N GLN A 24 -12.97 -5.34 -15.81
CA GLN A 24 -12.94 -4.17 -16.69
C GLN A 24 -12.11 -4.39 -17.97
N TYR A 25 -11.01 -5.14 -17.85
CA TYR A 25 -10.15 -5.46 -18.98
C TYR A 25 -10.53 -6.78 -19.69
N ALA A 26 -11.64 -7.41 -19.29
CA ALA A 26 -12.12 -8.69 -19.83
C ALA A 26 -11.05 -9.80 -19.77
N HIS A 27 -10.25 -9.82 -18.72
CA HIS A 27 -9.27 -10.87 -18.47
C HIS A 27 -9.96 -12.07 -17.80
N SER A 28 -9.67 -13.30 -18.27
CA SER A 28 -10.27 -14.52 -17.74
C SER A 28 -9.77 -14.93 -16.34
N GLN A 29 -8.64 -14.37 -15.92
CA GLN A 29 -7.97 -14.69 -14.67
C GLN A 29 -7.51 -13.47 -13.89
N LEU A 30 -7.73 -13.49 -12.58
CA LEU A 30 -7.16 -12.56 -11.64
C LEU A 30 -5.67 -12.90 -11.42
N LEU A 31 -4.81 -12.02 -11.94
CA LEU A 31 -3.35 -12.14 -11.92
C LEU A 31 -2.68 -11.11 -10.99
N PRO A 32 -1.43 -11.36 -10.52
CA PRO A 32 -0.69 -10.44 -9.64
C PRO A 32 -0.59 -9.00 -10.15
N VAL A 33 -0.53 -8.79 -11.47
CA VAL A 33 -0.46 -7.44 -12.07
C VAL A 33 -1.68 -6.59 -11.73
N HIS A 34 -2.87 -7.19 -11.59
CA HIS A 34 -4.08 -6.44 -11.22
C HIS A 34 -3.97 -5.87 -9.80
N LEU A 35 -3.48 -6.69 -8.87
CA LEU A 35 -3.25 -6.26 -7.49
C LEU A 35 -2.13 -5.23 -7.40
N ALA A 36 -1.07 -5.37 -8.20
CA ALA A 36 -0.02 -4.38 -8.22
C ALA A 36 -0.53 -3.01 -8.72
N VAL A 37 -1.37 -2.99 -9.75
CA VAL A 37 -2.00 -1.76 -10.26
C VAL A 37 -2.96 -1.17 -9.23
N SER A 38 -3.84 -1.98 -8.61
CA SER A 38 -4.79 -1.48 -7.61
C SER A 38 -4.09 -0.93 -6.36
N LEU A 39 -2.96 -1.50 -5.96
CA LEU A 39 -2.16 -0.99 -4.84
C LEU A 39 -1.34 0.26 -5.19
N LEU A 40 -0.90 0.41 -6.44
CA LEU A 40 -0.11 1.56 -6.88
C LEU A 40 -0.98 2.79 -7.15
N ASP A 41 -2.16 2.59 -7.73
CA ASP A 41 -3.09 3.65 -8.12
C ASP A 41 -4.52 3.25 -7.73
N PRO A 42 -4.81 3.21 -6.42
CA PRO A 42 -6.13 2.79 -5.95
C PRO A 42 -7.20 3.75 -6.46
N PRO A 43 -8.35 3.24 -6.94
CA PRO A 43 -9.44 4.10 -7.39
C PRO A 43 -9.88 5.04 -6.27
N ALA A 44 -10.22 6.28 -6.65
CA ALA A 44 -10.64 7.31 -5.71
C ALA A 44 -11.81 6.79 -4.86
N ASP A 45 -11.72 6.96 -3.54
CA ASP A 45 -12.76 6.51 -2.63
C ASP A 45 -14.00 7.39 -2.76
N GLN A 46 -14.94 6.98 -3.61
CA GLN A 46 -16.18 7.71 -3.88
C GLN A 46 -17.12 7.78 -2.66
N SER A 47 -16.82 7.04 -1.59
CA SER A 47 -17.60 7.03 -0.35
C SER A 47 -17.26 8.18 0.62
N LYS A 48 -16.13 8.88 0.42
CA LYS A 48 -15.77 10.07 1.20
C LYS A 48 -16.27 11.31 0.46
N ASP A 49 -17.01 12.19 1.14
CA ASP A 49 -17.55 13.43 0.58
C ASP A 49 -16.50 14.17 -0.25
N GLN A 50 -16.72 14.26 -1.56
CA GLN A 50 -15.78 14.85 -2.54
C GLN A 50 -15.44 16.32 -2.23
N GLN A 51 -16.25 16.99 -1.40
CA GLN A 51 -16.01 18.37 -0.97
C GLN A 51 -14.86 18.53 0.02
N ASN A 52 -14.42 17.46 0.70
CA ASN A 52 -13.28 17.46 1.62
C ASN A 52 -12.31 16.29 1.33
N ALA A 53 -12.21 15.87 0.07
CA ALA A 53 -11.21 14.88 -0.32
C ALA A 53 -9.80 15.46 -0.02
N PRO A 54 -9.01 14.83 0.88
CA PRO A 54 -7.65 15.28 1.11
C PRO A 54 -6.87 15.24 -0.21
N PRO A 55 -5.82 16.08 -0.36
CA PRO A 55 -4.92 16.00 -1.52
C PRO A 55 -4.49 14.54 -1.69
N GLN A 56 -4.53 14.03 -2.93
CA GLN A 56 -4.20 12.63 -3.25
C GLN A 56 -2.93 12.21 -2.52
N THR A 57 -3.06 11.49 -1.41
CA THR A 57 -1.92 10.95 -0.70
C THR A 57 -1.33 9.86 -1.58
N SER A 58 -0.04 9.95 -1.86
CA SER A 58 0.67 8.95 -2.65
C SER A 58 0.45 7.58 -2.01
N SER A 59 -0.01 6.61 -2.80
CA SER A 59 -0.24 5.25 -2.30
C SER A 59 1.01 4.68 -1.62
N MET A 60 0.83 3.78 -0.65
CA MET A 60 1.97 3.16 0.04
C MET A 60 2.95 2.51 -0.95
N PHE A 61 2.45 1.90 -2.03
CA PHE A 61 3.31 1.27 -3.01
C PHE A 61 4.16 2.30 -3.78
N ARG A 62 3.62 3.49 -4.10
CA ARG A 62 4.42 4.59 -4.67
C ARG A 62 5.52 5.02 -3.72
N GLN A 63 5.19 5.26 -2.45
CA GLN A 63 6.16 5.63 -1.41
C GLN A 63 7.27 4.58 -1.27
N VAL A 64 6.91 3.29 -1.32
CA VAL A 64 7.85 2.17 -1.26
C VAL A 64 8.80 2.19 -2.46
N VAL A 65 8.30 2.42 -3.68
CA VAL A 65 9.15 2.51 -4.88
C VAL A 65 10.11 3.70 -4.79
N GLU A 66 9.64 4.88 -4.37
CA GLU A 66 10.49 6.07 -4.18
C GLU A 66 11.59 5.81 -3.13
N ARG A 67 11.22 5.18 -2.01
CA ARG A 67 12.14 4.87 -0.92
C ARG A 67 13.12 3.75 -1.27
N ALA A 68 12.77 2.88 -2.21
CA ALA A 68 13.67 1.93 -2.84
C ALA A 68 14.57 2.57 -3.93
N HIS A 69 14.56 3.89 -4.07
CA HIS A 69 15.26 4.67 -5.09
C HIS A 69 14.82 4.37 -6.53
N GLY A 70 13.60 3.87 -6.68
CA GLY A 70 12.96 3.66 -7.97
C GLY A 70 12.16 4.85 -8.46
N ASP A 71 11.67 4.75 -9.70
CA ASP A 71 10.77 5.72 -10.31
C ASP A 71 9.33 5.16 -10.36
N PRO A 72 8.39 5.70 -9.56
CA PRO A 72 7.00 5.23 -9.54
C PRO A 72 6.25 5.44 -10.86
N GLN A 73 6.62 6.45 -11.66
CA GLN A 73 6.01 6.68 -12.97
C GLN A 73 6.46 5.63 -13.97
N LEU A 74 7.75 5.25 -13.96
CA LEU A 74 8.23 4.13 -14.78
C LEU A 74 7.59 2.82 -14.34
N PHE A 75 7.42 2.59 -13.03
CA PHE A 75 6.74 1.39 -12.52
C PHE A 75 5.28 1.32 -12.95
N ASP A 76 4.52 2.41 -12.81
CA ASP A 76 3.13 2.50 -13.26
C ASP A 76 3.00 2.21 -14.76
N ARG A 77 3.87 2.81 -15.58
CA ARG A 77 3.89 2.56 -17.03
C ARG A 77 4.21 1.10 -17.36
N ALA A 78 5.16 0.48 -16.67
CA ALA A 78 5.52 -0.92 -16.87
C ALA A 78 4.37 -1.87 -16.49
N LEU A 79 3.68 -1.61 -15.38
CA LEU A 79 2.49 -2.37 -14.96
C LEU A 79 1.35 -2.21 -15.97
N LYS A 80 0.99 -0.98 -16.35
CA LYS A 80 -0.08 -0.72 -17.33
C LYS A 80 0.21 -1.35 -18.69
N LYS A 81 1.47 -1.29 -19.15
CA LYS A 81 1.92 -1.99 -20.37
C LYS A 81 1.75 -3.51 -20.26
N THR A 82 2.05 -4.09 -19.10
CA THR A 82 1.87 -5.52 -18.86
C THR A 82 0.39 -5.89 -18.81
N LEU A 83 -0.43 -5.08 -18.13
CA LEU A 83 -1.88 -5.25 -18.00
C LEU A 83 -2.56 -5.29 -19.37
N VAL A 84 -2.31 -4.28 -20.23
CA VAL A 84 -2.91 -4.17 -21.57
C VAL A 84 -2.44 -5.28 -22.53
N ARG A 85 -1.29 -5.91 -22.25
CA ARG A 85 -0.76 -7.02 -23.08
C ARG A 85 -1.36 -8.39 -22.74
N LEU A 86 -2.08 -8.49 -21.63
CA LEU A 86 -2.75 -9.74 -21.28
C LEU A 86 -3.85 -10.05 -22.33
N PRO A 87 -4.09 -11.33 -22.65
CA PRO A 87 -5.19 -11.71 -23.51
C PRO A 87 -6.54 -11.34 -22.87
N SER A 88 -7.40 -10.67 -23.65
CA SER A 88 -8.78 -10.37 -23.29
C SER A 88 -9.75 -11.29 -24.05
N GLN A 89 -10.94 -11.51 -23.51
CA GLN A 89 -12.01 -12.27 -24.17
C GLN A 89 -13.10 -11.35 -24.71
N ASP A 90 -13.71 -11.75 -25.83
CA ASP A 90 -14.89 -11.12 -26.41
C ASP A 90 -15.91 -12.21 -26.78
N PRO A 91 -17.09 -12.28 -26.13
CA PRO A 91 -17.53 -11.41 -25.05
C PRO A 91 -16.71 -11.57 -23.75
N PRO A 92 -16.72 -10.58 -22.83
CA PRO A 92 -16.08 -10.71 -21.53
C PRO A 92 -16.55 -11.96 -20.76
N PRO A 93 -15.68 -12.56 -19.93
CA PRO A 93 -16.05 -13.75 -19.17
C PRO A 93 -17.12 -13.42 -18.11
N ASP A 94 -18.09 -14.32 -17.95
CA ASP A 94 -19.10 -14.20 -16.89
C ASP A 94 -18.49 -14.26 -15.47
N GLN A 95 -17.35 -14.94 -15.32
CA GLN A 95 -16.64 -15.08 -14.05
C GLN A 95 -15.13 -15.03 -14.27
N VAL A 96 -14.45 -14.21 -13.45
CA VAL A 96 -12.99 -14.17 -13.40
C VAL A 96 -12.48 -15.21 -12.40
N SER A 97 -11.68 -16.16 -12.89
CA SER A 97 -11.07 -17.19 -12.02
C SER A 97 -9.79 -16.67 -11.36
N VAL A 98 -9.38 -17.23 -10.21
CA VAL A 98 -8.13 -16.81 -9.55
C VAL A 98 -6.94 -17.60 -10.09
N ALA A 99 -5.91 -16.90 -10.58
CA ALA A 99 -4.72 -17.57 -11.09
C ALA A 99 -3.88 -18.21 -9.96
N PRO A 100 -3.18 -19.34 -10.21
CA PRO A 100 -2.28 -19.95 -9.23
C PRO A 100 -1.17 -19.01 -8.73
N THR A 101 -0.69 -18.11 -9.60
CA THR A 101 0.32 -17.09 -9.25
C THR A 101 -0.24 -16.07 -8.27
N PHE A 102 -1.50 -15.65 -8.44
CA PHE A 102 -2.18 -14.77 -7.49
C PHE A 102 -2.38 -15.44 -6.13
N HIS A 103 -2.80 -16.71 -6.12
CA HIS A 103 -2.87 -17.49 -4.88
C HIS A 103 -1.50 -17.66 -4.20
N ALA A 104 -0.41 -17.77 -4.97
CA ALA A 104 0.94 -17.80 -4.40
C ALA A 104 1.30 -16.48 -3.70
N VAL A 105 0.97 -15.34 -4.30
CA VAL A 105 1.14 -14.02 -3.68
C VAL A 105 0.36 -13.92 -2.36
N LEU A 106 -0.92 -14.32 -2.35
CA LEU A 106 -1.72 -14.29 -1.11
C LEU A 106 -1.15 -15.19 -0.01
N ARG A 107 -0.69 -16.39 -0.35
CA ARG A 107 -0.04 -17.29 0.62
C ARG A 107 1.24 -16.68 1.18
N LYS A 108 2.06 -16.07 0.32
CA LYS A 108 3.28 -15.39 0.76
C LYS A 108 2.97 -14.21 1.67
N ALA A 109 1.95 -13.42 1.37
CA ALA A 109 1.50 -12.33 2.24
C ALA A 109 1.06 -12.85 3.61
N GLN A 110 0.34 -13.98 3.67
CA GLN A 110 -0.03 -14.65 4.92
C GLN A 110 1.20 -15.17 5.71
N GLU A 111 2.22 -15.70 5.03
CA GLU A 111 3.47 -16.11 5.66
C GLU A 111 4.22 -14.92 6.27
N LEU A 112 4.26 -13.79 5.56
CA LEU A 112 4.86 -12.55 6.04
C LEU A 112 4.11 -12.03 7.27
N GLN A 113 2.78 -12.01 7.23
CA GLN A 113 1.92 -11.61 8.36
C GLN A 113 2.22 -12.42 9.62
N LYS A 114 2.37 -13.75 9.50
CA LYS A 114 2.76 -14.61 10.63
C LYS A 114 4.17 -14.33 11.12
N THR A 115 5.12 -14.13 10.20
CA THR A 115 6.52 -13.86 10.54
C THR A 115 6.68 -12.52 11.26
N GLN A 116 5.90 -11.52 10.85
CA GLN A 116 5.88 -10.18 11.44
C GLN A 116 5.00 -10.10 12.71
N LYS A 117 4.32 -11.21 13.06
CA LYS A 117 3.45 -11.35 14.24
C LYS A 117 2.29 -10.35 14.25
N ASP A 118 1.74 -10.10 13.08
CA ASP A 118 0.52 -9.31 12.91
C ASP A 118 -0.72 -10.19 13.00
N THR A 119 -1.88 -9.58 13.17
CA THR A 119 -3.18 -10.28 13.20
C THR A 119 -3.80 -10.35 11.81
N PHE A 120 -3.68 -9.28 11.02
CA PHE A 120 -4.30 -9.14 9.70
C PHE A 120 -3.27 -9.03 8.58
N ILE A 121 -3.62 -9.49 7.37
CA ILE A 121 -2.86 -9.26 6.15
C ILE A 121 -3.13 -7.83 5.68
N ALA A 122 -2.16 -6.94 5.92
CA ALA A 122 -2.18 -5.55 5.48
C ALA A 122 -1.58 -5.34 4.08
N VAL A 123 -1.74 -4.13 3.56
CA VAL A 123 -1.20 -3.70 2.25
C VAL A 123 0.31 -3.91 2.13
N ASP A 124 1.06 -3.69 3.20
CA ASP A 124 2.51 -3.87 3.27
C ASP A 124 2.96 -5.32 3.02
N HIS A 125 2.21 -6.30 3.52
CA HIS A 125 2.43 -7.73 3.27
C HIS A 125 2.17 -8.07 1.80
N LEU A 126 1.10 -7.51 1.22
CA LEU A 126 0.76 -7.70 -0.19
C LEU A 126 1.85 -7.13 -1.11
N ILE A 127 2.36 -5.92 -0.81
CA ILE A 127 3.45 -5.29 -1.56
C ILE A 127 4.73 -6.13 -1.49
N GLN A 128 5.11 -6.59 -0.30
CA GLN A 128 6.31 -7.43 -0.11
C GLN A 128 6.19 -8.77 -0.85
N ALA A 129 5.00 -9.38 -0.84
CA ALA A 129 4.72 -10.62 -1.56
C ALA A 129 4.73 -10.41 -3.08
N LEU A 130 4.13 -9.33 -3.58
CA LEU A 130 4.15 -8.97 -5.01
C LEU A 130 5.58 -8.75 -5.52
N ALA A 131 6.47 -8.17 -4.71
CA ALA A 131 7.85 -7.94 -5.12
C ALA A 131 8.64 -9.24 -5.42
N GLU A 132 8.16 -10.39 -4.95
CA GLU A 132 8.72 -11.71 -5.26
C GLU A 132 8.10 -12.37 -6.51
N ASP A 133 7.00 -11.84 -7.06
CA ASP A 133 6.42 -12.35 -8.31
C ASP A 133 7.29 -11.96 -9.52
N ASN A 134 7.53 -12.91 -10.44
CA ASN A 134 8.41 -12.71 -11.60
C ASN A 134 7.95 -11.58 -12.54
N THR A 135 6.63 -11.42 -12.71
CA THR A 135 6.05 -10.40 -13.60
C THR A 135 6.25 -9.03 -12.98
N ILE A 136 5.96 -8.90 -11.68
CA ILE A 136 6.12 -7.65 -10.94
C ILE A 136 7.61 -7.29 -10.80
N GLN A 137 8.48 -8.26 -10.54
CA GLN A 137 9.93 -8.03 -10.48
C GLN A 137 10.49 -7.50 -11.81
N THR A 138 9.92 -7.93 -12.94
CA THR A 138 10.28 -7.38 -14.25
C THR A 138 9.87 -5.92 -14.37
N CYS A 139 8.67 -5.56 -13.93
CA CYS A 139 8.20 -4.17 -13.92
C CYS A 139 9.02 -3.30 -12.95
N LEU A 140 9.36 -3.80 -11.77
CA LEU A 140 10.22 -3.13 -10.79
C LEU A 140 11.63 -2.86 -11.34
N ARG A 141 12.19 -3.79 -12.12
CA ARG A 141 13.48 -3.58 -12.82
C ARG A 141 13.42 -2.43 -13.81
N GLU A 142 12.34 -2.30 -14.58
CA GLU A 142 12.15 -1.15 -15.49
C GLU A 142 12.06 0.18 -14.71
N ALA A 143 11.68 0.13 -13.43
CA ALA A 143 11.59 1.26 -12.52
C ALA A 143 12.84 1.48 -11.64
N ASN A 144 14.00 0.90 -12.00
CA ASN A 144 15.26 0.97 -11.25
C ASN A 144 15.25 0.29 -9.87
N VAL A 145 14.33 -0.66 -9.63
CA VAL A 145 14.29 -1.49 -8.41
C VAL A 145 14.61 -2.95 -8.75
N PRO A 146 15.90 -3.32 -8.90
CA PRO A 146 16.27 -4.62 -9.46
C PRO A 146 16.14 -5.82 -8.52
N LYS A 147 16.04 -5.58 -7.21
CA LYS A 147 16.05 -6.62 -6.18
C LYS A 147 14.83 -6.45 -5.27
N ALA A 148 14.08 -7.53 -5.05
CA ALA A 148 12.93 -7.55 -4.14
C ALA A 148 13.28 -7.07 -2.72
N LYS A 149 14.52 -7.33 -2.27
CA LYS A 149 15.03 -6.86 -0.98
C LYS A 149 14.92 -5.35 -0.80
N LEU A 150 15.10 -4.55 -1.86
CA LEU A 150 14.97 -3.08 -1.77
C LEU A 150 13.53 -2.67 -1.41
N VAL A 151 12.53 -3.39 -1.93
CA VAL A 151 11.13 -3.20 -1.57
C VAL A 151 10.89 -3.61 -0.12
N HIS A 152 11.43 -4.75 0.32
CA HIS A 152 11.30 -5.22 1.70
C HIS A 152 11.91 -4.24 2.71
N ASP A 153 13.10 -3.71 2.41
CA ASP A 153 13.79 -2.72 3.24
C ASP A 153 12.99 -1.40 3.29
N ALA A 154 12.48 -0.93 2.14
CA ALA A 154 11.65 0.27 2.05
C ALA A 154 10.33 0.13 2.83
N VAL A 155 9.65 -1.01 2.72
CA VAL A 155 8.43 -1.30 3.48
C VAL A 155 8.73 -1.31 4.98
N SER A 156 9.81 -1.96 5.40
CA SER A 156 10.22 -1.98 6.82
C SER A 156 10.49 -0.58 7.36
N GLN A 157 11.07 0.30 6.56
CA GLN A 157 11.33 1.69 6.95
C GLN A 157 10.06 2.53 7.06
N ILE A 158 9.06 2.31 6.19
CA ILE A 158 7.76 3.02 6.24
C ILE A 158 6.92 2.51 7.41
N ARG A 159 6.86 1.19 7.59
CA ARG A 159 6.12 0.52 8.68
C ARG A 159 6.70 0.84 10.07
N GLY A 160 8.03 0.91 10.17
CA GLY A 160 8.72 1.09 11.45
C GLY A 160 8.41 -0.06 12.41
N THR A 161 8.01 0.29 13.64
CA THR A 161 7.66 -0.68 14.70
C THR A 161 6.16 -0.91 14.85
N LYS A 162 5.34 -0.39 13.95
CA LYS A 162 3.87 -0.56 14.00
C LYS A 162 3.51 -2.03 13.80
N ARG A 163 2.46 -2.48 14.49
CA ARG A 163 1.85 -3.81 14.32
C ARG A 163 0.46 -3.66 13.75
N VAL A 164 0.02 -4.65 12.98
CA VAL A 164 -1.29 -4.69 12.34
C VAL A 164 -2.21 -5.61 13.16
N ASP A 165 -2.74 -5.06 14.25
CA ASP A 165 -3.57 -5.77 15.23
C ASP A 165 -5.07 -5.49 15.11
N SER A 166 -5.48 -4.57 14.23
CA SER A 166 -6.87 -4.26 13.88
C SER A 166 -7.08 -4.22 12.36
N LYS A 167 -8.35 -4.26 11.93
CA LYS A 167 -8.74 -4.14 10.52
C LYS A 167 -8.37 -2.79 9.89
N ASN A 168 -8.24 -1.75 10.70
CA ASN A 168 -7.92 -0.38 10.25
C ASN A 168 -6.48 0.04 10.57
N ALA A 169 -5.61 -0.87 11.06
CA ALA A 169 -4.26 -0.51 11.50
C ALA A 169 -3.33 -0.01 10.37
N ASP A 170 -3.65 -0.30 9.10
CA ASP A 170 -2.88 0.17 7.93
C ASP A 170 -3.55 1.35 7.20
N THR A 171 -4.57 1.97 7.81
CA THR A 171 -5.14 3.22 7.31
C THR A 171 -4.30 4.42 7.76
N GLU A 172 -4.30 5.48 6.95
CA GLU A 172 -3.72 6.75 7.38
C GLU A 172 -4.64 7.50 8.37
N GLU A 173 -5.74 6.87 8.82
CA GLU A 173 -6.74 7.53 9.67
C GLU A 173 -6.18 7.95 11.03
N GLU A 174 -5.18 7.27 11.58
CA GLU A 174 -4.50 7.79 12.78
C GLU A 174 -3.83 9.14 12.50
N HIS A 175 -3.11 9.26 11.38
CA HIS A 175 -2.50 10.53 10.97
C HIS A 175 -3.56 11.56 10.59
N GLU A 176 -4.64 11.14 9.94
CA GLU A 176 -5.78 12.00 9.57
C GLU A 176 -6.53 12.51 10.82
N ASN A 177 -6.72 11.67 11.83
CA ASN A 177 -7.35 12.03 13.10
C ASN A 177 -6.44 12.96 13.91
N LEU A 178 -5.14 12.68 13.95
CA LEU A 178 -4.17 13.62 14.52
C LEU A 178 -4.21 14.96 13.78
N ALA A 179 -4.25 14.97 12.45
CA ALA A 179 -4.33 16.21 11.67
C ALA A 179 -5.67 16.96 11.87
N LYS A 180 -6.79 16.25 12.00
CA LYS A 180 -8.13 16.84 12.17
C LYS A 180 -8.41 17.34 13.59
N PHE A 181 -7.96 16.60 14.61
CA PHE A 181 -8.34 16.82 16.01
C PHE A 181 -7.18 17.27 16.90
N THR A 182 -5.96 17.33 16.38
CA THR A 182 -4.79 17.80 17.15
C THR A 182 -4.02 18.88 16.40
N ILE A 183 -3.14 19.55 17.11
CA ILE A 183 -2.23 20.55 16.54
C ILE A 183 -0.80 20.04 16.76
N ASP A 184 -0.05 19.86 15.68
CA ASP A 184 1.36 19.49 15.75
C ASP A 184 2.22 20.69 16.19
N MET A 185 2.39 20.83 17.52
CA MET A 185 3.22 21.86 18.13
C MET A 185 4.70 21.74 17.72
N THR A 186 5.20 20.55 17.37
CA THR A 186 6.60 20.38 16.95
C THR A 186 6.83 20.92 15.55
N ALA A 187 5.88 20.73 14.63
CA ALA A 187 5.90 21.35 13.31
C ALA A 187 5.81 22.87 13.41
N LEU A 188 4.91 23.41 14.26
CA LEU A 188 4.81 24.86 14.49
C LEU A 188 6.11 25.45 15.06
N ALA A 189 6.77 24.76 15.98
CA ALA A 189 8.08 25.17 16.49
C ALA A 189 9.14 25.20 15.38
N ARG A 190 9.17 24.16 14.51
CA ARG A 190 10.10 24.04 13.39
C ARG A 190 9.90 25.16 12.35
N ASP A 191 8.64 25.54 12.12
CA ASP A 191 8.22 26.66 11.26
C ASP A 191 8.41 28.04 11.91
N LYS A 192 8.90 28.13 13.14
CA LYS A 192 9.02 29.37 13.94
C LYS A 192 7.68 30.11 14.11
N LYS A 193 6.57 29.37 14.14
CA LYS A 193 5.22 29.88 14.42
C LYS A 193 4.87 29.84 15.91
N ILE A 194 5.79 29.38 16.75
CA ILE A 194 5.70 29.44 18.22
C ILE A 194 6.67 30.51 18.71
N ASP A 195 6.19 31.39 19.57
CA ASP A 195 7.02 32.43 20.19
C ASP A 195 8.07 31.83 21.13
N PRO A 196 9.25 32.47 21.26
CA PRO A 196 10.28 32.02 22.18
C PRO A 196 9.78 32.09 23.62
N VAL A 197 9.91 30.97 24.34
CA VAL A 197 9.55 30.89 25.76
C VAL A 197 10.75 31.35 26.59
N ILE A 198 10.56 32.39 27.41
CA ILE A 198 11.62 33.00 28.23
C ILE A 198 11.35 32.72 29.71
N GLY A 199 12.37 32.29 30.46
CA GLY A 199 12.29 32.14 31.93
C GLY A 199 11.52 30.90 32.39
N ARG A 200 11.44 29.87 31.55
CA ARG A 200 10.78 28.58 31.82
C ARG A 200 11.73 27.38 31.68
N GLU A 201 13.04 27.63 31.74
CA GLU A 201 14.05 26.62 31.43
C GLU A 201 14.02 25.45 32.43
N GLU A 202 13.76 25.72 33.71
CA GLU A 202 13.68 24.66 34.74
C GLU A 202 12.40 23.82 34.62
N GLU A 203 11.25 24.42 34.31
CA GLU A 203 10.02 23.66 34.08
C GLU A 203 10.13 22.76 32.84
N ILE A 204 10.67 23.30 31.74
CA ILE A 204 10.89 22.51 30.51
C ILE A 204 11.87 21.36 30.80
N ARG A 205 12.97 21.62 31.51
CA ARG A 205 13.95 20.58 31.89
C ARG A 205 13.36 19.49 32.78
N ARG A 206 12.35 19.82 33.60
CA ARG A 206 11.68 18.82 34.47
C ARG A 206 10.75 17.88 33.69
N VAL A 207 10.17 18.35 32.59
CA VAL A 207 9.19 17.60 31.81
C VAL A 207 9.84 16.66 30.77
N VAL A 208 10.98 17.06 30.20
CA VAL A 208 11.75 16.30 29.21
C VAL A 208 12.79 15.40 29.87
#